data_AF-A0A2T5C9F9-F1
#
_entry.id   AF-A0A2T5C9F9-F1
#
_cell.length_a   1.000
_cell.length_b   1.000
_cell.length_c   1.000
_cell.angle_alpha   90.00
_cell.angle_beta   90.00
_cell.angle_gamma   90.00
#
_symmetry.space_group_name_H-M   'P 1'
#
loop_
_entity.id
_entity.type
_entity.pdbx_description
1 polymer ?
#
loop_
_entity_poly.entity_id
_entity_poly.type
_entity_poly.pdbx_seq_one_letter_code
_entity_poly.pdbx_strand_id
1 'polypeptide(L)'
;MAYYHEHSAVSVSLDEHVKMLGDEDLLDFWEESQFMEGFFHEHDIYPELPVENYERLILQELQLRFCQRGQPFATHPRIETPCPF
;
A
#
# COMPACT_ATOMS: atom_id res chain seq x y z
N MET A 1 -29.70 15.05 -16.86
CA MET A 1 -28.70 15.04 -15.78
C MET A 1 -27.56 14.16 -16.24
N ALA A 2 -26.55 14.78 -16.84
CA ALA A 2 -25.34 14.12 -17.30
C ALA A 2 -24.23 14.48 -16.31
N TYR A 3 -24.12 13.70 -15.25
CA TYR A 3 -22.86 13.54 -14.54
C TYR A 3 -22.47 12.09 -14.71
N TYR A 4 -22.15 11.73 -15.95
CA TYR A 4 -21.25 10.62 -16.18
C TYR A 4 -19.95 11.06 -15.52
N HIS A 5 -19.70 10.57 -14.31
CA HIS A 5 -18.35 10.56 -13.82
C HIS A 5 -17.63 9.61 -14.75
N GLU A 6 -17.05 10.20 -15.78
CA GLU A 6 -16.08 9.62 -16.70
C GLU A 6 -14.82 9.30 -15.88
N HIS A 7 -14.99 8.46 -14.87
CA HIS A 7 -13.93 7.60 -14.37
C HIS A 7 -13.68 6.61 -15.49
N SER A 8 -12.97 7.11 -16.51
CA SER A 8 -12.09 6.32 -17.35
C SER A 8 -11.56 5.22 -16.45
N ALA A 9 -12.03 4.00 -16.67
CA ALA A 9 -11.62 2.82 -15.94
C ALA A 9 -10.17 2.53 -16.30
N VAL A 10 -9.28 3.42 -15.83
CA VAL A 10 -7.88 3.09 -15.63
C VAL A 10 -7.97 1.91 -14.69
N SER A 11 -7.64 0.75 -15.24
CA SER A 11 -7.37 -0.45 -14.48
C SER A 11 -6.12 -0.13 -13.68
N VAL A 12 -6.32 0.60 -12.58
CA VAL A 12 -5.27 0.89 -11.62
C VAL A 12 -4.75 -0.47 -11.17
N SER A 13 -3.46 -0.68 -11.35
CA SER A 13 -2.86 -1.94 -10.96
C SER A 13 -3.01 -2.12 -9.45
N LEU A 14 -3.09 -3.36 -9.01
CA LEU A 14 -3.28 -3.69 -7.60
C LEU A 14 -2.19 -3.07 -6.71
N ASP A 15 -0.97 -3.00 -7.23
CA ASP A 15 0.17 -2.29 -6.64
C ASP A 15 -0.07 -0.78 -6.50
N GLU A 16 -0.56 -0.11 -7.54
CA GLU A 16 -0.92 1.31 -7.47
C GLU A 16 -2.06 1.57 -6.49
N HIS A 17 -3.03 0.66 -6.41
CA HIS A 17 -4.12 0.78 -5.45
C HIS A 17 -3.61 0.73 -4.00
N VAL A 18 -2.76 -0.24 -3.67
CA VAL A 18 -2.15 -0.36 -2.34
C VAL A 18 -1.31 0.88 -2.00
N LYS A 19 -0.60 1.46 -2.98
CA LYS A 19 0.18 2.69 -2.79
C LYS A 19 -0.66 3.94 -2.57
N MET A 20 -1.88 3.98 -3.11
CA MET A 20 -2.80 5.11 -2.93
C MET A 20 -3.45 5.14 -1.55
N LEU A 21 -3.46 4.02 -0.82
CA LEU A 21 -4.05 3.94 0.52
C LEU A 21 -3.21 4.72 1.55
N GLY A 22 -3.87 5.46 2.44
CA GLY A 22 -3.25 6.05 3.62
C GLY A 22 -2.73 4.97 4.59
N ASP A 23 -1.96 5.36 5.60
CA ASP A 23 -1.40 4.39 6.55
C ASP A 23 -2.48 3.67 7.36
N GLU A 24 -3.46 4.42 7.86
CA GLU A 24 -4.60 3.86 8.60
C GLU A 24 -5.51 3.05 7.66
N ASP A 25 -5.83 3.59 6.48
CA ASP A 25 -6.66 2.89 5.49
C ASP A 25 -6.03 1.55 5.02
N LEU A 26 -4.71 1.50 4.91
CA LEU A 26 -3.97 0.28 4.54
C LEU A 26 -4.02 -0.77 5.65
N LEU A 27 -3.97 -0.33 6.91
CA LEU A 27 -4.06 -1.22 8.08
C LEU A 27 -5.46 -1.78 8.26
N ASP A 28 -6.49 -0.93 8.12
CA ASP A 28 -7.90 -1.33 8.16
C ASP A 28 -8.17 -2.36 7.05
N PHE A 29 -7.72 -2.08 5.83
CA PHE A 29 -7.88 -3.00 4.70
C PHE A 29 -7.18 -4.34 4.93
N TRP A 30 -5.99 -4.33 5.54
CA TRP A 30 -5.29 -5.57 5.89
C TRP A 30 -6.09 -6.39 6.91
N GLU A 31 -6.62 -5.78 7.96
CA GLU A 31 -7.43 -6.47 8.97
C GLU A 31 -8.69 -7.10 8.34
N GLU A 32 -9.40 -6.34 7.51
CA GLU A 32 -10.58 -6.83 6.79
C GLU A 32 -10.24 -8.03 5.88
N SER A 33 -9.09 -7.98 5.19
CA SER A 33 -8.64 -9.09 4.33
C SER A 33 -8.41 -10.39 5.10
N GLN A 34 -7.83 -10.29 6.30
CA GLN A 34 -7.59 -11.44 7.19
C GLN A 34 -8.91 -12.01 7.74
N PHE A 35 -9.86 -11.14 8.07
CA PHE A 35 -11.20 -11.58 8.48
C PHE A 35 -11.92 -12.34 7.36
N MET A 36 -11.86 -11.83 6.12
CA MET A 36 -12.46 -12.50 4.98
C MET A 36 -11.79 -13.84 4.66
N GLU A 37 -10.48 -13.94 4.80
CA GLU A 37 -9.75 -15.20 4.60
C GLU A 37 -10.18 -16.28 5.59
N GLY A 38 -10.36 -15.92 6.87
CA GLY A 38 -10.92 -16.82 7.88
C GLY A 38 -12.33 -17.30 7.50
N PHE A 39 -13.19 -16.38 7.07
CA PHE A 39 -14.53 -16.72 6.59
C PHE A 39 -14.51 -17.65 5.37
N PHE A 40 -13.64 -17.40 4.40
CA PHE A 40 -13.48 -18.25 3.23
C PHE A 40 -12.99 -19.66 3.60
N HIS A 41 -12.04 -19.74 4.54
CA HIS A 41 -11.54 -21.02 5.05
C HIS A 41 -12.63 -21.81 5.79
N GLU A 42 -13.42 -21.16 6.66
CA GLU A 42 -14.52 -21.80 7.38
C GLU A 42 -15.64 -22.30 6.45
N HIS A 43 -15.82 -21.65 5.30
CA HIS A 43 -16.86 -21.98 4.32
C HIS A 43 -16.37 -22.80 3.12
N ASP A 44 -15.10 -23.26 3.11
CA ASP A 44 -14.47 -23.97 1.98
C ASP A 44 -14.60 -23.21 0.64
N ILE A 45 -14.57 -21.87 0.70
CA ILE A 45 -14.65 -20.99 -0.47
C ILE A 45 -13.22 -20.71 -0.93
N TYR A 46 -12.90 -21.14 -2.15
CA TYR A 46 -11.63 -20.81 -2.80
C TYR A 46 -11.85 -19.69 -3.81
N PRO A 47 -11.40 -18.46 -3.54
CA PRO A 47 -11.51 -17.38 -4.50
C PRO A 47 -10.72 -17.69 -5.78
N GLU A 48 -11.28 -17.33 -6.95
CA GLU A 48 -10.62 -17.51 -8.26
C GLU A 48 -9.36 -16.66 -8.43
N LEU A 49 -9.22 -15.60 -7.63
CA LEU A 49 -8.04 -14.73 -7.58
C LEU A 49 -7.14 -15.13 -6.42
N PRO A 50 -5.82 -15.24 -6.62
CA PRO A 50 -4.89 -15.53 -5.53
C PRO A 50 -4.91 -14.39 -4.51
N VAL A 51 -5.56 -14.61 -3.36
CA VAL A 51 -5.56 -13.68 -2.21
C VAL A 51 -4.13 -13.41 -1.75
N GLU A 52 -3.26 -14.41 -1.90
CA GLU A 52 -1.81 -14.35 -1.66
C GLU A 52 -1.12 -13.16 -2.36
N ASN A 53 -1.61 -12.74 -3.54
CA ASN A 53 -1.02 -11.61 -4.25
C ASN A 53 -1.32 -10.26 -3.56
N TYR A 54 -2.52 -10.11 -2.99
CA TYR A 54 -2.91 -8.91 -2.26
C TYR A 54 -2.15 -8.81 -0.94
N GLU A 55 -2.16 -9.89 -0.14
CA GLU A 55 -1.47 -9.94 1.15
C GLU A 55 0.02 -9.61 0.97
N ARG A 56 0.68 -10.21 -0.02
CA ARG A 56 2.10 -9.95 -0.27
C ARG A 56 2.37 -8.48 -0.59
N LEU A 57 1.51 -7.83 -1.35
CA LEU A 57 1.69 -6.42 -1.71
C LEU A 57 1.42 -5.49 -0.53
N ILE A 58 0.40 -5.78 0.28
CA ILE A 58 0.12 -5.05 1.52
C ILE A 58 1.32 -5.14 2.49
N LEU A 59 1.85 -6.34 2.71
CA LEU A 59 3.00 -6.55 3.59
C LEU A 59 4.27 -5.84 3.08
N GLN A 60 4.51 -5.86 1.77
CA GLN A 60 5.63 -5.15 1.15
C GLN A 60 5.53 -3.64 1.35
N GLU A 61 4.34 -3.06 1.14
CA GLU A 61 4.11 -1.63 1.33
C GLU A 61 4.22 -1.25 2.82
N LEU A 62 3.63 -2.01 3.73
CA LEU A 62 3.77 -1.81 5.17
C LEU A 62 5.25 -1.81 5.57
N GLN A 63 6.02 -2.80 5.15
CA GLN A 63 7.45 -2.88 5.43
C GLN A 63 8.20 -1.67 4.86
N LEU A 64 7.90 -1.25 3.63
CA LEU A 64 8.50 -0.07 3.01
C LEU A 64 8.24 1.19 3.84
N ARG A 65 6.99 1.41 4.27
CA ARG A 65 6.59 2.58 5.08
C ARG A 65 7.21 2.55 6.46
N PHE A 66 7.32 1.38 7.10
CA PHE A 66 8.06 1.22 8.35
C PHE A 66 9.54 1.58 8.18
N CYS A 67 10.20 1.15 7.11
CA CYS A 67 11.59 1.51 6.82
C CYS A 67 11.76 3.01 6.54
N GLN A 68 10.83 3.63 5.81
CA GLN A 68 10.85 5.08 5.54
C GLN A 68 10.65 5.90 6.82
N ARG A 69 9.71 5.50 7.69
CA ARG A 69 9.46 6.14 8.99
C ARG A 69 10.60 5.91 9.99
N GLY A 70 11.30 4.78 9.86
CA GLY A 70 12.47 4.42 10.66
C GLY A 70 13.77 5.12 10.25
N GLN A 71 13.80 5.85 9.12
CA GLN A 71 14.90 6.77 8.84
C GLN A 71 14.68 8.06 9.62
N PRO A 72 15.47 8.36 10.69
CA PRO A 72 15.59 9.73 11.13
C PRO A 72 16.09 10.51 9.91
N PHE A 73 15.33 11.51 9.51
CA PHE A 73 15.66 12.48 8.48
C PHE A 73 17.18 12.69 8.44
N ALA A 74 17.80 12.37 7.30
CA ALA A 74 19.03 13.02 6.90
C ALA A 74 18.66 14.49 6.63
N THR A 75 18.53 15.26 7.71
CA THR A 75 18.37 16.69 7.64
C THR A 75 19.69 17.26 7.15
N HIS A 76 19.61 17.80 5.93
CA HIS A 76 20.52 18.69 5.23
C HIS A 76 21.53 18.10 4.22
N PRO A 77 21.54 18.64 2.98
CA PRO A 77 22.64 18.45 2.06
C PRO A 77 23.84 19.20 2.64
N ARG A 78 24.90 18.47 2.99
CA ARG A 78 26.20 19.05 3.29
C ARG A 78 26.74 19.61 1.97
N ILE A 79 26.35 20.84 1.64
CA ILE A 79 27.05 21.66 0.64
C ILE A 79 28.41 21.94 1.27
N GLU A 80 29.36 21.04 1.05
CA GLU A 80 30.78 21.29 1.33
C GLU A 80 31.26 22.33 0.32
N THR A 81 31.06 23.60 0.62
CA THR A 81 31.85 24.66 0.03
C THR A 81 33.33 24.41 0.35
N PRO A 82 34.25 24.50 -0.63
CA PRO A 82 35.67 24.34 -0.36
C PRO A 82 36.20 25.52 0.47
N CYS A 83 37.25 25.25 1.25
CA CYS A 83 37.91 26.09 2.25
C CYS A 83 38.10 27.59 1.89
N PRO A 84 38.29 28.46 2.91
CA PRO A 84 39.57 29.19 2.93
C PRO A 84 40.19 29.44 4.32
N PHE A 85 41.53 29.52 4.27
CA PHE A 85 42.55 29.87 5.28
C PHE A 85 43.14 28.75 6.14
#